data_AF-A0A6P3XN56-F1
#
_entry.id   AF-A0A6P3XN56-F1
#
_cell.length_a   1.000
_cell.length_b   1.000
_cell.length_c   1.000
_cell.angle_alpha   90.00
_cell.angle_beta   90.00
_cell.angle_gamma   90.00
#
_symmetry.space_group_name_H-M   'P 1'
#
loop_
_entity.id
_entity.type
_entity.pdbx_description
1 polymer ?
#
loop_
_entity_poly.entity_id
_entity_poly.type
_entity_poly.pdbx_seq_one_letter_code
_entity_poly.pdbx_strand_id
1 'polypeptide(L)'
;MDAIMQKDLYNLIGAESTASVTEIKKAYRKKALSCHPDKNPNNPKAAELFNELTKVLEILTDEKTRAAYDQVIAAKKQQKERVRKYDVKRRKFKEDLEAREEAYKRTLDPTYNTKSDEDRLKAEIERLEREGSKQVQEEVMSVLEEIRKLHHCMPNNSKSSKVGDFKIKIRWKSREEDSSNGGYNYNNLHKMFSKYGDIEVLVVSLKKGRAIVEFGNKDAAETALLSEIGLAENPLTLRGLWDTRKHSKGVASDKKFNSGRPIFPANRHTDSEPCASLNCSSAPDTFTQQGRMSDAEFEISVLANLRRVQERKNQLIEETKAQERI
;
A
#
# COMPACT_ATOMS: atom_id res chain seq x y z
N MET A 1 -33.77 -14.54 26.72
CA MET A 1 -33.89 -13.40 25.77
C MET A 1 -32.57 -12.64 25.61
N ASP A 2 -31.66 -12.71 26.58
CA ASP A 2 -30.51 -11.79 26.67
C ASP A 2 -29.46 -11.94 25.57
N ALA A 3 -29.25 -13.14 25.02
CA ALA A 3 -28.30 -13.35 23.92
C ALA A 3 -28.69 -12.59 22.63
N ILE A 4 -29.99 -12.41 22.38
CA ILE A 4 -30.51 -11.70 21.19
C ILE A 4 -30.33 -10.18 21.36
N MET A 5 -30.49 -9.67 22.59
CA MET A 5 -30.26 -8.27 22.95
C MET A 5 -28.78 -7.84 22.87
N GLN A 6 -27.86 -8.79 22.81
CA GLN A 6 -26.43 -8.51 22.59
C GLN A 6 -26.07 -8.35 21.12
N LYS A 7 -26.87 -8.93 20.21
CA LYS A 7 -26.68 -8.83 18.76
C LYS A 7 -27.33 -7.57 18.20
N ASP A 8 -26.90 -7.20 17.00
CA ASP A 8 -27.47 -6.09 16.25
C ASP A 8 -28.69 -6.55 15.45
N LEU A 9 -29.89 -6.26 15.98
CA LEU A 9 -31.18 -6.71 15.44
C LEU A 9 -31.49 -6.09 14.08
N TYR A 10 -31.13 -4.82 13.89
CA TYR A 10 -31.34 -4.08 12.65
C TYR A 10 -30.46 -4.65 11.54
N ASN A 11 -29.18 -4.90 11.82
CA ASN A 11 -28.27 -5.56 10.89
C ASN A 11 -28.68 -7.02 10.62
N LEU A 12 -29.22 -7.73 11.62
CA LEU A 12 -29.66 -9.10 11.43
C LEU A 12 -30.87 -9.20 10.51
N ILE A 13 -31.77 -8.23 10.46
CA ILE A 13 -32.89 -8.22 9.50
C ILE A 13 -32.52 -7.55 8.16
N GLY A 14 -31.46 -6.74 8.15
CA GLY A 14 -31.03 -5.95 7.00
C GLY A 14 -31.84 -4.66 6.84
N ALA A 15 -32.23 -4.04 7.96
CA ALA A 15 -32.90 -2.75 8.01
C ALA A 15 -32.01 -1.72 8.73
N GLU A 16 -32.27 -0.44 8.48
CA GLU A 16 -31.60 0.65 9.20
C GLU A 16 -32.25 0.88 10.57
N SER A 17 -31.51 1.42 11.55
CA SER A 17 -32.04 1.77 12.87
C SER A 17 -33.20 2.79 12.83
N THR A 18 -33.24 3.61 11.78
CA THR A 18 -34.29 4.61 11.50
C THR A 18 -35.49 4.04 10.74
N ALA A 19 -35.47 2.77 10.34
CA ALA A 19 -36.50 2.19 9.50
C ALA A 19 -37.87 2.13 10.19
N SER A 20 -38.92 2.34 9.39
CA SER A 20 -40.31 2.22 9.85
C SER A 20 -40.71 0.75 10.07
N VAL A 21 -41.75 0.51 10.88
CA VAL A 21 -42.27 -0.85 11.13
C VAL A 21 -42.66 -1.55 9.81
N THR A 22 -43.13 -0.79 8.81
CA THR A 22 -43.50 -1.34 7.49
C THR A 22 -42.28 -1.85 6.71
N GLU A 23 -41.16 -1.13 6.79
CA GLU A 23 -39.89 -1.50 6.17
C GLU A 23 -39.25 -2.69 6.87
N ILE A 24 -39.32 -2.73 8.21
CA ILE A 24 -38.85 -3.86 9.02
C ILE A 24 -39.60 -5.14 8.62
N LYS A 25 -40.94 -5.09 8.52
CA LYS A 25 -41.75 -6.22 8.04
C LYS A 25 -41.40 -6.62 6.61
N LYS A 26 -41.09 -5.67 5.73
CA LYS A 26 -40.68 -5.94 4.34
C LYS A 26 -39.29 -6.61 4.28
N ALA A 27 -38.34 -6.15 5.08
CA ALA A 27 -37.01 -6.73 5.20
C ALA A 27 -37.08 -8.15 5.76
N TYR A 28 -37.88 -8.36 6.81
CA TYR A 28 -38.17 -9.70 7.35
C TYR A 28 -38.65 -10.65 6.28
N ARG A 29 -39.69 -10.29 5.51
CA ARG A 29 -40.25 -11.18 4.47
C ARG A 29 -39.20 -11.59 3.44
N LYS A 30 -38.35 -10.66 2.99
CA LYS A 30 -37.27 -10.95 2.05
C LYS A 30 -36.26 -11.94 2.64
N LYS A 31 -35.85 -11.73 3.89
CA LYS A 31 -34.84 -12.55 4.56
C LYS A 31 -35.38 -13.92 4.96
N ALA A 32 -36.61 -13.97 5.44
CA ALA A 32 -37.34 -15.19 5.79
C ALA A 32 -37.50 -16.12 4.57
N LEU A 33 -37.80 -15.58 3.38
CA LEU A 33 -37.87 -16.37 2.15
C LEU A 33 -36.52 -17.03 1.78
N SER A 34 -35.41 -16.33 2.04
CA SER A 34 -34.07 -16.87 1.79
C SER A 34 -33.68 -17.96 2.80
N CYS A 35 -34.11 -17.84 4.05
CA CYS A 35 -33.75 -18.73 5.15
C CYS A 35 -34.85 -19.74 5.50
N HIS A 36 -35.89 -19.89 4.68
CA HIS A 36 -37.03 -20.76 4.99
C HIS A 36 -36.59 -22.24 5.05
N PRO A 37 -36.99 -23.02 6.06
CA PRO A 37 -36.57 -24.41 6.21
C PRO A 37 -37.06 -25.31 5.06
N ASP A 38 -38.25 -25.06 4.52
CA ASP A 38 -38.82 -25.82 3.39
C ASP A 38 -38.00 -25.66 2.08
N LYS A 39 -37.43 -24.47 1.85
CA LYS A 39 -36.58 -24.23 0.66
C LYS A 39 -35.13 -24.69 0.86
N ASN A 40 -34.73 -24.91 2.12
CA ASN A 40 -33.36 -25.26 2.51
C ASN A 40 -33.34 -26.50 3.42
N PRO A 41 -33.91 -27.65 3.00
CA PRO A 41 -34.02 -28.84 3.86
C PRO A 41 -32.66 -29.43 4.26
N ASN A 42 -31.61 -29.14 3.48
CA ASN A 42 -30.24 -29.64 3.71
C ASN A 42 -29.41 -28.77 4.65
N ASN A 43 -29.93 -27.64 5.14
CA ASN A 43 -29.17 -26.69 5.96
C ASN A 43 -29.81 -26.51 7.35
N PRO A 44 -29.29 -27.14 8.42
CA PRO A 44 -29.84 -27.00 9.77
C PRO A 44 -29.74 -25.55 10.30
N LYS A 45 -28.77 -24.76 9.82
CA LYS A 45 -28.62 -23.34 10.20
C LYS A 45 -29.76 -22.47 9.66
N ALA A 46 -30.43 -22.89 8.59
CA ALA A 46 -31.56 -22.13 8.04
C ALA A 46 -32.72 -22.06 9.04
N ALA A 47 -33.02 -23.16 9.73
CA ALA A 47 -34.03 -23.21 10.77
C ALA A 47 -33.67 -22.34 11.99
N GLU A 48 -32.42 -22.38 12.44
CA GLU A 48 -31.93 -21.53 13.53
C GLU A 48 -32.04 -20.03 13.20
N LEU A 49 -31.57 -19.64 12.00
CA LEU A 49 -31.64 -18.26 11.53
C LEU A 49 -33.09 -17.80 11.36
N PHE A 50 -33.98 -18.66 10.86
CA PHE A 50 -35.40 -18.34 10.73
C PHE A 50 -36.07 -18.09 12.09
N ASN A 51 -35.74 -18.92 13.08
CA ASN A 51 -36.22 -18.75 14.46
C ASN A 51 -35.66 -17.45 15.06
N GLU A 52 -34.39 -17.12 14.81
CA GLU A 52 -33.78 -15.88 15.28
C GLU A 52 -34.44 -14.65 14.64
N LEU A 53 -34.64 -14.66 13.32
CA LEU A 53 -35.33 -13.59 12.59
C LEU A 53 -36.76 -13.37 13.10
N THR A 54 -37.46 -14.44 13.47
CA THR A 54 -38.82 -14.35 14.01
C THR A 54 -38.84 -13.65 15.37
N LYS A 55 -37.89 -13.97 16.27
CA LYS A 55 -37.73 -13.28 17.55
C LYS A 55 -37.34 -11.80 17.36
N VAL A 56 -36.48 -11.52 16.38
CA VAL A 56 -36.11 -10.13 16.03
C VAL A 56 -37.31 -9.34 15.55
N LEU A 57 -38.14 -9.92 14.70
CA LEU A 57 -39.36 -9.26 14.22
C LEU A 57 -40.30 -8.93 15.39
N GLU A 58 -40.47 -9.85 16.34
CA GLU A 58 -41.32 -9.64 17.52
C GLU A 58 -40.86 -8.41 18.32
N ILE A 59 -39.56 -8.32 18.59
CA ILE A 59 -38.94 -7.20 19.34
C ILE A 59 -39.03 -5.87 18.57
N LEU A 60 -38.79 -5.89 17.26
CA LEU A 60 -38.76 -4.65 16.46
C LEU A 60 -40.14 -4.16 16.02
N THR A 61 -41.17 -5.02 16.12
CA THR A 61 -42.55 -4.67 15.73
C THR A 61 -43.33 -4.03 16.88
N ASP A 62 -43.09 -4.47 18.13
CA ASP A 62 -43.70 -3.84 19.30
C ASP A 62 -42.91 -2.60 19.73
N GLU A 63 -43.62 -1.49 19.92
CA GLU A 63 -43.03 -0.19 20.19
C GLU A 63 -42.34 -0.15 21.56
N LYS A 64 -42.90 -0.85 22.55
CA LYS A 64 -42.33 -0.90 23.91
C LYS A 64 -41.00 -1.66 23.92
N THR A 65 -40.97 -2.84 23.32
CA THR A 65 -39.76 -3.67 23.24
C THR A 65 -38.69 -3.07 22.34
N ARG A 66 -39.08 -2.41 21.23
CA ARG A 66 -38.16 -1.63 20.39
C ARG A 66 -37.53 -0.47 21.16
N ALA A 67 -38.32 0.32 21.87
CA ALA A 67 -37.80 1.43 22.67
C ALA A 67 -36.83 0.97 23.77
N ALA A 68 -37.13 -0.14 24.44
CA ALA A 68 -36.24 -0.74 25.43
C ALA A 68 -34.91 -1.20 24.80
N TYR A 69 -34.95 -1.84 23.63
CA TYR A 69 -33.75 -2.25 22.90
C TYR A 69 -32.89 -1.05 22.48
N ASP A 70 -33.51 -0.02 21.91
CA ASP A 70 -32.83 1.20 21.47
C ASP A 70 -32.18 1.93 22.67
N GLN A 71 -32.86 1.96 23.82
CA GLN A 71 -32.30 2.51 25.06
C GLN A 71 -31.05 1.75 25.53
N VAL A 72 -31.08 0.41 25.48
CA VAL A 72 -29.93 -0.43 25.85
C VAL A 72 -28.75 -0.20 24.90
N ILE A 73 -28.98 -0.09 23.59
CA ILE A 73 -27.92 0.25 22.63
C ILE A 73 -27.34 1.62 22.94
N ALA A 74 -28.20 2.63 23.15
CA ALA A 74 -27.76 3.99 23.45
C ALA A 74 -26.92 4.02 24.73
N ALA A 75 -27.36 3.34 25.79
CA ALA A 75 -26.63 3.22 27.05
C ALA A 75 -25.27 2.54 26.85
N LYS A 76 -25.20 1.43 26.11
CA LYS A 76 -23.94 0.74 25.78
C LYS A 76 -22.99 1.64 24.99
N LYS A 77 -23.50 2.41 24.02
CA LYS A 77 -22.71 3.37 23.23
C LYS A 77 -22.14 4.47 24.13
N GLN A 78 -22.99 5.08 24.96
CA GLN A 78 -22.57 6.10 25.93
C GLN A 78 -21.53 5.56 26.93
N GLN A 79 -21.69 4.32 27.39
CA GLN A 79 -20.73 3.68 28.29
C GLN A 79 -19.37 3.48 27.61
N LYS A 80 -19.34 2.96 26.37
CA LYS A 80 -18.10 2.82 25.59
C LYS A 80 -17.40 4.16 25.39
N GLU A 81 -18.15 5.22 25.10
CA GLU A 81 -17.61 6.57 24.97
C GLU A 81 -17.03 7.11 26.28
N ARG A 82 -17.71 6.88 27.42
CA ARG A 82 -17.19 7.27 28.74
C ARG A 82 -15.87 6.57 29.04
N VAL A 83 -15.82 5.24 28.85
CA VAL A 83 -14.60 4.45 29.05
C VAL A 83 -13.47 4.97 28.16
N ARG A 84 -13.72 5.16 26.86
CA ARG A 84 -12.75 5.74 25.93
C ARG A 84 -12.23 7.10 26.39
N LYS A 85 -13.11 7.98 26.90
CA LYS A 85 -12.71 9.29 27.44
C LYS A 85 -11.82 9.14 28.68
N TYR A 86 -12.14 8.23 29.60
CA TYR A 86 -11.31 7.97 30.78
C TYR A 86 -9.95 7.35 30.41
N ASP A 87 -9.92 6.44 29.44
CA ASP A 87 -8.69 5.81 28.97
C ASP A 87 -7.75 6.82 28.33
N VAL A 88 -8.27 7.75 27.52
CA VAL A 88 -7.48 8.85 26.94
C VAL A 88 -6.89 9.73 28.05
N LYS A 89 -7.69 10.12 29.05
CA LYS A 89 -7.21 10.92 30.17
C LYS A 89 -6.15 10.18 30.99
N ARG A 90 -6.38 8.91 31.30
CA ARG A 90 -5.45 8.06 32.06
C ARG A 90 -4.14 7.88 31.31
N ARG A 91 -4.19 7.66 29.99
CA ARG A 91 -3.00 7.57 29.14
C ARG A 91 -2.22 8.87 29.15
N LYS A 92 -2.88 10.01 28.95
CA LYS A 92 -2.22 11.33 28.99
C LYS A 92 -1.57 11.58 30.35
N PHE A 93 -2.25 11.25 31.44
CA PHE A 93 -1.69 11.39 32.78
C PHE A 93 -0.48 10.48 32.99
N LYS A 94 -0.54 9.23 32.51
CA LYS A 94 0.59 8.31 32.56
C LYS A 94 1.79 8.84 31.77
N GLU A 95 1.56 9.30 30.55
CA GLU A 95 2.60 9.88 29.67
C GLU A 95 3.24 11.12 30.31
N ASP A 96 2.44 12.01 30.90
CA ASP A 96 2.94 13.20 31.60
C ASP A 96 3.79 12.85 32.82
N LEU A 97 3.33 11.88 33.62
CA LEU A 97 4.07 11.38 34.78
C LEU A 97 5.39 10.71 34.35
N GLU A 98 5.35 9.84 33.35
CA GLU A 98 6.51 9.15 32.80
C GLU A 98 7.52 10.13 32.19
N ALA A 99 7.05 11.14 31.46
CA ALA A 99 7.92 12.19 30.93
C ALA A 99 8.62 12.97 32.05
N ARG A 100 7.93 13.25 33.16
CA ARG A 100 8.50 13.94 34.30
C ARG A 100 9.50 13.07 35.05
N GLU A 101 9.20 11.78 35.22
CA GLU A 101 10.14 10.81 35.79
C GLU A 101 11.38 10.64 34.91
N GLU A 102 11.22 10.59 33.59
CA GLU A 102 12.34 10.48 32.66
C GLU A 102 13.20 11.75 32.66
N ALA A 103 12.57 12.94 32.69
CA ALA A 103 13.28 14.20 32.84
C ALA A 103 14.08 14.24 34.15
N TYR A 104 13.50 13.78 35.26
CA TYR A 104 14.19 13.68 36.53
C TYR A 104 15.35 12.67 36.49
N LYS A 105 15.14 11.50 35.89
CA LYS A 105 16.21 10.51 35.66
C LYS A 105 17.36 11.08 34.84
N ARG A 106 17.06 11.90 33.82
CA ARG A 106 18.10 12.63 33.05
C ARG A 106 18.89 13.61 33.90
N THR A 107 18.27 14.27 34.89
CA THR A 107 18.99 15.18 35.80
C THR A 107 19.84 14.45 36.84
N LEU A 108 19.45 13.23 37.22
CA LEU A 108 20.15 12.42 38.22
C LEU A 108 21.41 11.74 37.67
N ASP A 109 21.54 11.62 36.35
CA ASP A 109 22.65 10.95 35.69
C ASP A 109 23.83 11.93 35.51
N PRO A 110 24.93 11.84 36.29
CA PRO A 110 26.04 12.80 36.23
C PRO A 110 26.80 12.74 34.90
N THR A 111 26.67 11.61 34.19
CA THR A 111 27.19 11.38 32.84
C THR A 111 26.36 12.04 31.75
N TYR A 112 25.15 12.56 32.04
CA TYR A 112 24.26 13.16 31.05
C TYR A 112 24.72 14.53 30.55
N ASN A 113 25.55 15.25 31.34
CA ASN A 113 26.20 16.49 30.89
C ASN A 113 27.45 16.23 30.04
N THR A 114 27.86 14.97 29.92
CA THR A 114 28.81 14.47 28.94
C THR A 114 28.12 13.39 28.10
N LYS A 115 27.04 13.73 27.38
CA LYS A 115 26.82 13.02 26.12
C LYS A 115 28.07 13.31 25.28
N SER A 116 29.04 12.40 25.37
CA SER A 116 30.26 12.43 24.60
C SER A 116 29.87 12.77 23.17
N ASP A 117 30.53 13.73 22.54
CA ASP A 117 30.18 14.20 21.20
C ASP A 117 30.04 13.03 20.20
N GLU A 118 30.68 11.90 20.50
CA GLU A 118 30.51 10.61 19.84
C GLU A 118 29.08 10.08 19.82
N ASP A 119 28.32 10.16 20.91
CA ASP A 119 26.95 9.63 20.97
C ASP A 119 25.96 10.55 20.26
N ARG A 120 26.23 11.86 20.26
CA ARG A 120 25.50 12.84 19.43
C ARG A 120 25.77 12.59 17.95
N LEU A 121 27.04 12.36 17.60
CA LEU A 121 27.45 12.07 16.23
C LEU A 121 26.88 10.73 15.75
N LYS A 122 26.91 9.68 16.58
CA LYS A 122 26.30 8.37 16.25
C LYS A 122 24.80 8.49 16.03
N ALA A 123 24.09 9.20 16.90
CA ALA A 123 22.66 9.41 16.74
C ALA A 123 22.33 10.20 15.46
N GLU A 124 23.15 11.19 15.10
CA GLU A 124 22.97 11.95 13.85
C GLU A 124 23.32 11.11 12.62
N ILE A 125 24.38 10.28 12.66
CA ILE A 125 24.70 9.31 11.60
C ILE A 125 23.54 8.34 11.39
N GLU A 126 23.02 7.74 12.47
CA GLU A 126 21.92 6.79 12.39
C GLU A 126 20.63 7.45 11.85
N ARG A 127 20.41 8.73 12.19
CA ARG A 127 19.32 9.52 11.62
C ARG A 127 19.52 9.73 10.11
N LEU A 128 20.71 10.14 9.68
CA LEU A 128 21.04 10.35 8.26
C LEU A 128 20.95 9.05 7.45
N GLU A 129 21.40 7.92 8.00
CA GLU A 129 21.28 6.60 7.37
C GLU A 129 19.81 6.18 7.21
N ARG A 130 18.99 6.44 8.22
CA ARG A 130 17.56 6.16 8.17
C ARG A 130 16.83 7.06 7.18
N GLU A 131 17.13 8.36 7.17
CA GLU A 131 16.57 9.31 6.21
C GLU A 131 16.98 8.96 4.78
N GLY A 132 18.25 8.62 4.55
CA GLY A 132 18.74 8.17 3.24
C GLY A 132 18.14 6.84 2.81
N SER A 133 18.06 5.85 3.71
CA SER A 133 17.43 4.55 3.43
C SER A 133 15.96 4.71 3.06
N LYS A 134 15.23 5.60 3.75
CA LYS A 134 13.84 5.91 3.45
C LYS A 134 13.67 6.57 2.08
N GLN A 135 14.52 7.54 1.74
CA GLN A 135 14.51 8.16 0.41
C GLN A 135 14.75 7.11 -0.69
N VAL A 136 15.75 6.25 -0.54
CA VAL A 136 16.02 5.17 -1.51
C VAL A 136 14.81 4.24 -1.63
N GLN A 137 14.17 3.87 -0.53
CA GLN A 137 12.96 3.03 -0.56
C GLN A 137 11.80 3.73 -1.29
N GLU A 138 11.57 5.01 -1.02
CA GLU A 138 10.53 5.80 -1.68
C GLU A 138 10.77 5.92 -3.18
N GLU A 139 12.02 6.15 -3.60
CA GLU A 139 12.42 6.18 -5.02
C GLU A 139 12.20 4.82 -5.69
N VAL A 140 12.62 3.72 -5.06
CA VAL A 140 12.38 2.36 -5.57
C VAL A 140 10.88 2.08 -5.71
N MET A 141 10.08 2.47 -4.72
CA MET A 141 8.62 2.31 -4.80
C MET A 141 8.00 3.16 -5.92
N SER A 142 8.46 4.39 -6.11
CA SER A 142 8.01 5.28 -7.19
C SER A 142 8.31 4.67 -8.57
N VAL A 143 9.53 4.17 -8.76
CA VAL A 143 9.95 3.50 -10.01
C VAL A 143 9.13 2.24 -10.27
N LEU A 144 8.88 1.42 -9.25
CA LEU A 144 8.04 0.22 -9.39
C LEU A 144 6.59 0.57 -9.76
N GLU A 145 6.04 1.62 -9.18
CA GLU A 145 4.71 2.15 -9.50
C GLU A 145 4.66 2.66 -10.95
N GLU A 146 5.71 3.33 -11.42
CA GLU A 146 5.84 3.80 -12.80
C GLU A 146 5.95 2.64 -13.80
N ILE A 147 6.76 1.62 -13.49
CA ILE A 147 6.82 0.36 -14.28
C ILE A 147 5.44 -0.29 -14.34
N ARG A 148 4.72 -0.37 -13.21
CA ARG A 148 3.36 -0.93 -13.17
C ARG A 148 2.39 -0.13 -14.04
N LYS A 149 2.44 1.20 -13.99
CA LYS A 149 1.61 2.09 -14.83
C LYS A 149 1.95 1.94 -16.31
N LEU A 150 3.23 1.88 -16.66
CA LEU A 150 3.67 1.60 -18.03
C LEU A 150 3.14 0.24 -18.50
N HIS A 151 3.21 -0.79 -17.66
CA HIS A 151 2.68 -2.11 -17.98
C HIS A 151 1.14 -2.12 -18.11
N HIS A 152 0.44 -1.22 -17.41
CA HIS A 152 -1.02 -1.09 -17.49
C HIS A 152 -1.49 -0.18 -18.64
N CYS A 153 -0.67 0.77 -19.09
CA CYS A 153 -0.95 1.67 -20.23
C CYS A 153 -0.61 1.06 -21.59
N MET A 154 0.06 -0.10 -21.65
CA MET A 154 0.14 -0.89 -22.88
C MET A 154 -1.21 -1.59 -23.07
N PRO A 155 -2.04 -1.21 -24.06
CA PRO A 155 -3.21 -2.02 -24.37
C PRO A 155 -2.70 -3.40 -24.80
N ASN A 156 -3.33 -4.45 -24.26
CA ASN A 156 -3.25 -5.80 -24.79
C ASN A 156 -3.71 -5.77 -26.26
N ASN A 157 -2.80 -5.40 -27.14
CA ASN A 157 -2.90 -5.71 -28.55
C ASN A 157 -2.50 -7.17 -28.64
N SER A 158 -3.47 -8.04 -28.37
CA SER A 158 -3.47 -9.43 -28.79
C SER A 158 -3.46 -9.47 -30.33
N LYS A 159 -2.33 -9.07 -30.91
CA LYS A 159 -1.84 -9.59 -32.17
C LYS A 159 -0.67 -10.45 -31.76
N SER A 160 -0.94 -11.75 -31.65
CA SER A 160 0.08 -12.78 -31.77
C SER A 160 0.81 -12.56 -33.09
N SER A 161 1.84 -11.71 -33.08
CA SER A 161 2.87 -11.75 -34.10
C SER A 161 3.47 -13.13 -33.96
N LYS A 162 3.27 -13.93 -35.02
CA LYS A 162 3.74 -15.30 -35.06
C LYS A 162 5.24 -15.30 -34.73
N VAL A 163 5.63 -16.24 -33.88
CA VAL A 163 7.04 -16.64 -33.76
C VAL A 163 7.51 -16.95 -35.18
N GLY A 164 8.38 -16.09 -35.74
CA GLY A 164 9.00 -16.29 -37.05
C GLY A 164 8.84 -15.22 -38.14
N ASP A 165 8.41 -14.00 -37.81
CA ASP A 165 8.30 -12.93 -38.83
C ASP A 165 9.64 -12.18 -39.09
N PHE A 166 10.63 -12.24 -38.19
CA PHE A 166 11.87 -11.45 -38.27
C PHE A 166 12.97 -12.11 -39.10
N LYS A 167 12.69 -12.28 -40.41
CA LYS A 167 13.59 -12.91 -41.38
C LYS A 167 14.45 -11.91 -42.15
N ILE A 168 15.77 -12.04 -42.05
CA ILE A 168 16.74 -11.28 -42.84
C ILE A 168 17.20 -12.13 -44.01
N LYS A 169 17.04 -11.58 -45.22
CA LYS A 169 17.66 -12.12 -46.42
C LYS A 169 19.06 -11.55 -46.59
N ILE A 170 20.03 -12.44 -46.66
CA ILE A 170 21.45 -12.15 -46.82
C ILE A 170 21.87 -12.54 -48.23
N ARG A 171 22.64 -11.68 -48.89
CA ARG A 171 23.24 -11.98 -50.20
C ARG A 171 24.66 -11.43 -50.26
N TRP A 172 25.54 -12.19 -50.90
CA TRP A 172 26.91 -11.80 -51.22
C TRP A 172 27.26 -12.18 -52.65
N LYS A 173 28.39 -11.68 -53.15
CA LYS A 173 28.91 -12.08 -54.46
C LYS A 173 29.57 -13.46 -54.32
N SER A 174 29.17 -14.42 -55.14
CA SER A 174 29.76 -15.77 -55.21
C SER A 174 29.96 -16.11 -56.68
N ARG A 175 31.15 -16.57 -57.08
CA ARG A 175 31.42 -17.06 -58.44
C ARG A 175 31.20 -18.58 -58.46
N GLU A 176 30.70 -19.11 -59.57
CA GLU A 176 30.32 -20.53 -59.67
C GLU A 176 31.52 -21.50 -59.57
N GLU A 177 32.74 -21.01 -59.78
CA GLU A 177 33.99 -21.78 -59.73
C GLU A 177 34.75 -21.63 -58.38
N ASP A 178 34.20 -20.90 -57.41
CA ASP A 178 34.85 -20.68 -56.11
C ASP A 178 34.49 -21.78 -55.09
N SER A 179 35.45 -22.64 -54.75
CA SER A 179 35.30 -23.69 -53.72
C SER A 179 34.96 -23.16 -52.31
N SER A 180 35.07 -21.85 -52.08
CA SER A 180 34.82 -21.19 -50.79
C SER A 180 33.53 -20.35 -50.75
N ASN A 181 32.65 -20.43 -51.76
CA ASN A 181 31.35 -19.73 -51.81
C ASN A 181 31.43 -18.26 -51.36
N GLY A 182 32.44 -17.53 -51.84
CA GLY A 182 32.69 -16.12 -51.51
C GLY A 182 33.15 -15.84 -50.07
N GLY A 183 33.66 -16.83 -49.34
CA GLY A 183 34.21 -16.71 -47.98
C GLY A 183 33.18 -16.90 -46.86
N TYR A 184 31.91 -17.16 -47.21
CA TYR A 184 30.81 -17.30 -46.25
C TYR A 184 30.35 -18.74 -46.13
N ASN A 185 30.54 -19.28 -44.92
CA ASN A 185 30.04 -20.57 -44.50
C ASN A 185 29.03 -20.40 -43.35
N TYR A 186 28.21 -21.42 -43.11
CA TYR A 186 27.22 -21.48 -42.04
C TYR A 186 27.82 -21.04 -40.68
N ASN A 187 28.98 -21.60 -40.31
CA ASN A 187 29.62 -21.31 -39.02
C ASN A 187 30.04 -19.83 -38.89
N ASN A 188 30.54 -19.23 -39.97
CA ASN A 188 31.00 -17.84 -39.94
C ASN A 188 29.81 -16.88 -39.87
N LEU A 189 28.77 -17.14 -40.66
CA LEU A 189 27.52 -16.36 -40.60
C LEU A 189 26.85 -16.51 -39.24
N HIS A 190 26.76 -17.73 -38.71
CA HIS A 190 26.19 -17.96 -37.38
C HIS A 190 26.97 -17.17 -36.30
N LYS A 191 28.29 -17.20 -36.33
CA LYS A 191 29.13 -16.45 -35.38
C LYS A 191 28.96 -14.93 -35.52
N MET A 192 28.84 -14.42 -36.75
CA MET A 192 28.62 -13.00 -37.00
C MET A 192 27.25 -12.52 -36.51
N PHE A 193 26.19 -13.30 -36.74
CA PHE A 193 24.83 -12.90 -36.43
C PHE A 193 24.41 -13.22 -34.99
N SER A 194 25.02 -14.22 -34.35
CA SER A 194 24.73 -14.62 -32.97
C SER A 194 25.08 -13.55 -31.93
N LYS A 195 25.93 -12.57 -32.27
CA LYS A 195 26.29 -11.48 -31.35
C LYS A 195 25.17 -10.44 -31.16
N TYR A 196 24.19 -10.40 -32.06
CA TYR A 196 23.08 -9.46 -31.98
C TYR A 196 21.85 -10.04 -31.28
N GLY A 197 21.76 -11.35 -31.18
CA GLY A 197 20.70 -12.04 -30.47
C GLY A 197 20.58 -13.50 -30.88
N ASP A 198 19.60 -14.16 -30.28
CA ASP A 198 19.34 -15.58 -30.48
C ASP A 198 18.79 -15.85 -31.89
N ILE A 199 19.52 -16.68 -32.63
CA ILE A 199 19.16 -17.14 -33.97
C ILE A 199 18.28 -18.38 -33.83
N GLU A 200 17.06 -18.32 -34.35
CA GLU A 200 16.15 -19.47 -34.37
C GLU A 200 16.43 -20.36 -35.58
N VAL A 201 16.67 -19.77 -36.76
CA VAL A 201 16.92 -20.51 -38.01
C VAL A 201 17.96 -19.79 -38.87
N LEU A 202 18.96 -20.52 -39.37
CA LEU A 202 19.90 -20.05 -40.39
C LEU A 202 19.96 -21.04 -41.54
N VAL A 203 19.69 -20.57 -42.76
CA VAL A 203 19.74 -21.39 -43.98
C VAL A 203 20.70 -20.75 -44.98
N VAL A 204 21.74 -21.48 -45.40
CA VAL A 204 22.74 -21.02 -46.36
C VAL A 204 22.63 -21.77 -47.68
N SER A 205 22.57 -21.04 -48.79
CA SER A 205 22.59 -21.57 -50.15
C SER A 205 24.01 -21.58 -50.70
N LEU A 206 24.61 -22.77 -50.83
CA LEU A 206 26.00 -22.95 -51.26
C LEU A 206 26.27 -22.63 -52.74
N LYS A 207 25.22 -22.57 -53.58
CA LYS A 207 25.36 -22.38 -55.03
C LYS A 207 25.14 -20.95 -55.54
N LYS A 208 24.53 -20.07 -54.73
CA LYS A 208 24.02 -18.77 -55.21
C LYS A 208 24.33 -17.58 -54.30
N GLY A 209 25.25 -17.74 -53.33
CA GLY A 209 25.69 -16.67 -52.43
C GLY A 209 24.54 -16.02 -51.66
N ARG A 210 23.66 -16.83 -51.05
CA ARG A 210 22.45 -16.36 -50.36
C ARG A 210 22.30 -17.07 -49.01
N ALA A 211 21.80 -16.37 -48.01
CA ALA A 211 21.34 -16.98 -46.76
C ALA A 211 20.07 -16.29 -46.25
N ILE A 212 19.37 -16.97 -45.36
CA ILE A 212 18.23 -16.43 -44.62
C ILE A 212 18.49 -16.70 -43.14
N VAL A 213 18.38 -15.66 -42.32
CA VAL A 213 18.47 -15.74 -40.86
C VAL A 213 17.14 -15.30 -40.26
N GLU A 214 16.66 -16.07 -39.30
CA GLU A 214 15.46 -15.81 -38.51
C GLU A 214 15.88 -15.58 -37.06
N PHE A 215 15.52 -14.43 -36.53
CA PHE A 215 15.75 -14.07 -35.14
C PHE A 215 14.46 -14.18 -34.33
N GLY A 216 14.57 -14.61 -33.07
CA GLY A 216 13.42 -14.62 -32.16
C GLY A 216 12.98 -13.21 -31.74
N ASN A 217 13.92 -12.26 -31.71
CA ASN A 217 13.67 -10.89 -31.29
C ASN A 217 13.76 -9.90 -32.45
N LYS A 218 12.79 -8.98 -32.52
CA LYS A 218 12.74 -7.90 -33.52
C LYS A 218 13.96 -6.98 -33.41
N ASP A 219 14.31 -6.59 -32.18
CA ASP A 219 15.38 -5.61 -31.93
C ASP A 219 16.76 -6.18 -32.31
N ALA A 220 16.95 -7.49 -32.13
CA ALA A 220 18.14 -8.20 -32.59
C ALA A 220 18.26 -8.17 -34.12
N ALA A 221 17.14 -8.36 -34.83
CA ALA A 221 17.11 -8.32 -36.29
C ALA A 221 17.37 -6.91 -36.85
N GLU A 222 16.85 -5.85 -36.20
CA GLU A 222 17.10 -4.46 -36.60
C GLU A 222 18.54 -4.05 -36.33
N THR A 223 19.10 -4.42 -35.18
CA THR A 223 20.51 -4.14 -34.83
C THR A 223 21.47 -4.82 -35.79
N ALA A 224 21.20 -6.08 -36.16
CA ALA A 224 21.98 -6.82 -37.15
C ALA A 224 21.93 -6.15 -38.53
N LEU A 225 20.77 -5.64 -38.95
CA LEU A 225 20.63 -4.95 -40.25
C LEU A 225 21.44 -3.64 -40.32
N LEU A 226 21.51 -2.91 -39.21
CA LEU A 226 22.21 -1.62 -39.13
C LEU A 226 23.73 -1.78 -38.98
N SER A 227 24.16 -2.86 -38.32
CA SER A 227 25.56 -2.99 -37.87
C SER A 227 26.40 -3.92 -38.75
N GLU A 228 25.78 -4.88 -39.46
CA GLU A 228 26.55 -5.83 -40.27
C GLU A 228 26.81 -5.36 -41.70
N ILE A 229 28.10 -5.34 -42.04
CA ILE A 229 28.62 -5.00 -43.36
C ILE A 229 29.23 -6.25 -44.02
N GLY A 230 29.54 -7.30 -43.25
CA GLY A 230 30.22 -8.52 -43.72
C GLY A 230 31.75 -8.43 -43.70
N LEU A 231 32.40 -9.36 -44.40
CA LEU A 231 33.83 -9.36 -44.69
C LEU A 231 34.19 -8.17 -45.58
N ALA A 232 35.28 -7.47 -45.24
CA ALA A 232 35.74 -6.28 -45.96
C ALA A 232 36.01 -6.52 -47.46
N GLU A 233 36.43 -7.74 -47.82
CA GLU A 233 36.71 -8.14 -49.20
C GLU A 233 35.43 -8.46 -50.00
N ASN A 234 34.33 -8.80 -49.33
CA ASN A 234 33.07 -9.18 -49.97
C ASN A 234 31.87 -8.81 -49.09
N PRO A 235 31.39 -7.55 -49.12
CA PRO A 235 30.36 -7.08 -48.20
C PRO A 235 29.01 -7.78 -48.39
N LEU A 236 28.29 -7.97 -47.28
CA LEU A 236 26.95 -8.55 -47.26
C LEU A 236 25.89 -7.50 -47.64
N THR A 237 24.89 -7.95 -48.38
CA THR A 237 23.67 -7.17 -48.62
C THR A 237 22.53 -7.80 -47.83
N LEU A 238 22.05 -7.06 -46.84
CA LEU A 238 21.01 -7.50 -45.91
C LEU A 238 19.69 -6.82 -46.26
N ARG A 239 18.59 -7.58 -46.22
CA ARG A 239 17.23 -7.05 -46.33
C ARG A 239 16.31 -7.73 -45.34
N GLY A 240 15.71 -6.96 -44.45
CA GLY A 240 14.59 -7.43 -43.63
C GLY A 240 13.37 -7.72 -44.49
N LEU A 241 12.74 -8.87 -44.31
CA LEU A 241 11.56 -9.30 -45.07
C LEU A 241 10.24 -8.95 -44.37
N TRP A 242 10.29 -8.33 -43.19
CA TRP A 242 9.13 -8.02 -42.34
C TRP A 242 8.50 -6.66 -42.61
N ASP A 243 9.11 -5.79 -43.42
CA ASP A 243 8.55 -4.46 -43.76
C ASP A 243 8.45 -4.30 -45.29
N THR A 244 7.49 -5.01 -45.89
CA THR A 244 7.06 -4.73 -47.28
C THR A 244 5.93 -3.71 -47.29
N ARG A 245 6.18 -2.52 -46.74
CA ARG A 245 5.39 -1.33 -47.09
C ARG A 245 5.72 -0.95 -48.53
N LYS A 246 4.69 -1.01 -49.37
CA LYS A 246 4.69 -0.65 -50.80
C LYS A 246 5.53 0.60 -51.06
N HIS A 247 6.40 0.52 -52.06
CA HIS A 247 7.11 1.68 -52.63
C HIS A 247 6.14 2.84 -52.88
N SER A 248 6.35 3.95 -52.18
CA SER A 248 5.94 5.28 -52.64
C SER A 248 6.98 6.31 -52.19
N LYS A 249 7.15 7.31 -53.03
CA LYS A 249 8.32 8.18 -53.19
C LYS A 249 8.53 9.15 -52.01
N GLY A 250 9.77 9.60 -51.85
CA GLY A 250 10.22 10.41 -50.72
C GLY A 250 9.77 11.88 -50.75
N VAL A 251 10.14 12.60 -49.69
CA VAL A 251 10.47 14.03 -49.60
C VAL A 251 11.16 14.24 -48.25
N ALA A 252 12.30 14.92 -48.30
CA ALA A 252 13.09 15.36 -47.15
C ALA A 252 12.52 16.65 -46.55
N SER A 253 12.69 16.85 -45.25
CA SER A 253 12.78 18.22 -44.69
C SER A 253 13.51 18.22 -43.34
N ASP A 254 14.69 18.83 -43.35
CA ASP A 254 15.44 19.35 -42.22
C ASP A 254 14.60 20.30 -41.35
N LYS A 255 14.84 20.31 -40.04
CA LYS A 255 14.69 21.51 -39.21
C LYS A 255 15.64 21.50 -38.02
N LYS A 256 16.51 22.52 -38.03
CA LYS A 256 17.57 22.81 -37.05
C LYS A 256 16.98 23.33 -35.74
N PHE A 257 17.60 22.90 -34.64
CA PHE A 257 17.47 23.43 -33.29
C PHE A 257 18.05 24.85 -33.21
N ASN A 258 17.35 25.77 -32.52
CA ASN A 258 17.86 27.07 -32.11
C ASN A 258 17.87 27.12 -30.56
N SER A 259 19.02 27.51 -30.01
CA SER A 259 19.31 27.62 -28.58
C SER A 259 18.79 28.94 -28.00
N GLY A 260 17.96 28.85 -26.97
CA GLY A 260 17.48 29.98 -26.17
C GLY A 260 18.13 29.98 -24.79
N ARG A 261 18.83 31.06 -24.48
CA ARG A 261 19.52 31.38 -23.21
C ARG A 261 18.49 31.96 -22.21
N PRO A 262 18.45 31.56 -20.93
CA PRO A 262 17.59 32.22 -19.95
C PRO A 262 18.32 33.35 -19.18
N ILE A 263 17.55 34.41 -18.91
CA ILE A 263 17.90 35.65 -18.23
C ILE A 263 17.45 35.55 -16.76
N PHE A 264 18.32 35.90 -15.81
CA PHE A 264 18.01 36.03 -14.38
C PHE A 264 17.49 37.43 -14.03
N PRO A 265 16.54 37.59 -13.10
CA PRO A 265 16.27 38.86 -12.45
C PRO A 265 16.92 38.95 -11.06
N ALA A 266 17.46 40.12 -10.76
CA ALA A 266 18.05 40.52 -9.49
C ALA A 266 17.04 41.32 -8.63
N ASN A 267 17.10 41.20 -7.30
CA ASN A 267 16.65 42.21 -6.34
C ASN A 267 17.27 41.90 -4.96
N ARG A 268 18.25 42.68 -4.49
CA ARG A 268 18.19 43.92 -3.66
C ARG A 268 17.82 43.71 -2.17
N HIS A 269 18.78 44.13 -1.35
CA HIS A 269 18.79 44.29 0.11
C HIS A 269 17.82 45.36 0.62
N THR A 270 17.34 45.19 1.86
CA THR A 270 17.16 46.27 2.85
C THR A 270 17.32 45.73 4.28
N ASP A 271 17.96 46.54 5.11
CA ASP A 271 18.37 46.35 6.50
C ASP A 271 17.25 46.46 7.55
N SER A 272 17.46 45.87 8.74
CA SER A 272 17.18 46.49 10.06
C SER A 272 17.58 45.58 11.24
N GLU A 273 18.38 46.11 12.18
CA GLU A 273 18.76 45.50 13.47
C GLU A 273 17.67 45.70 14.60
N PRO A 274 17.96 45.59 15.93
CA PRO A 274 17.47 44.51 16.80
C PRO A 274 16.54 45.00 17.94
N CYS A 275 15.88 44.11 18.70
CA CYS A 275 15.20 44.51 19.95
C CYS A 275 15.04 43.38 20.98
N ALA A 276 15.67 43.61 22.13
CA ALA A 276 15.20 43.45 23.52
C ALA A 276 14.65 42.13 24.06
N SER A 277 15.35 41.68 25.11
CA SER A 277 14.94 40.85 26.25
C SER A 277 13.63 41.28 26.91
N LEU A 278 12.79 40.30 27.29
CA LEU A 278 11.74 40.47 28.30
C LEU A 278 11.66 39.23 29.21
N ASN A 279 11.97 39.48 30.48
CA ASN A 279 11.59 38.66 31.62
C ASN A 279 10.06 38.52 31.72
N CYS A 280 9.59 37.35 32.16
CA CYS A 280 8.25 37.20 32.73
C CYS A 280 8.33 36.25 33.94
N SER A 281 8.58 36.86 35.10
CA SER A 281 8.22 36.31 36.40
C SER A 281 6.86 36.88 36.77
N SER A 282 5.84 36.04 36.85
CA SER A 282 4.72 36.07 37.83
C SER A 282 3.49 35.38 37.25
N ALA A 283 3.13 34.23 37.81
CA ALA A 283 1.78 33.70 37.76
C ALA A 283 1.31 33.54 39.23
N PRO A 284 0.07 33.92 39.56
CA PRO A 284 -0.42 33.96 40.94
C PRO A 284 -0.78 32.55 41.44
N ASP A 285 -0.31 32.22 42.65
CA ASP A 285 -0.71 31.05 43.41
C ASP A 285 -2.15 31.21 43.90
N THR A 286 -3.10 30.58 43.19
CA THR A 286 -4.49 30.41 43.65
C THR A 286 -4.82 28.95 43.84
N PHE A 287 -4.16 28.28 44.80
CA PHE A 287 -4.71 27.05 45.40
C PHE A 287 -4.01 26.70 46.72
N THR A 288 -4.27 27.45 47.78
CA THR A 288 -3.90 27.05 49.14
C THR A 288 -5.14 27.13 50.03
N GLN A 289 -5.99 26.09 49.96
CA GLN A 289 -6.95 25.77 51.03
C GLN A 289 -7.65 24.41 50.76
N GLN A 290 -6.88 23.33 50.66
CA GLN A 290 -7.36 22.00 51.05
C GLN A 290 -6.26 21.38 51.90
N GLY A 291 -6.61 20.91 53.10
CA GLY A 291 -5.65 20.41 54.09
C GLY A 291 -4.68 19.42 53.46
N ARG A 292 -3.38 19.67 53.63
CA ARG A 292 -2.34 18.69 53.28
C ARG A 292 -2.57 17.46 54.16
N MET A 293 -3.34 16.49 53.66
CA MET A 293 -3.24 15.13 54.16
C MET A 293 -1.78 14.72 54.02
N SER A 294 -1.21 14.14 55.07
CA SER A 294 0.16 13.62 54.96
C SER A 294 0.21 12.58 53.84
N ASP A 295 1.37 12.44 53.18
CA ASP A 295 1.53 11.45 52.10
C ASP A 295 1.12 10.04 52.56
N ALA A 296 1.35 9.71 53.84
CA ALA A 296 0.89 8.48 54.48
C ALA A 296 -0.64 8.36 54.54
N GLU A 297 -1.36 9.43 54.90
CA GLU A 297 -2.83 9.44 54.91
C GLU A 297 -3.41 9.34 53.49
N PHE A 298 -2.74 9.94 52.51
CA PHE A 298 -3.10 9.80 51.10
C PHE A 298 -2.92 8.36 50.63
N GLU A 299 -1.78 7.73 50.91
CA GLU A 299 -1.53 6.31 50.59
C GLU A 299 -2.55 5.38 51.24
N ILE A 300 -2.87 5.58 52.53
CA ILE A 300 -3.88 4.80 53.25
C ILE A 300 -5.26 4.94 52.58
N SER A 301 -5.64 6.16 52.19
CA SER A 301 -6.91 6.43 51.50
C SER A 301 -6.99 5.76 50.13
N VAL A 302 -5.90 5.84 49.35
CA VAL A 302 -5.78 5.19 48.04
C VAL A 302 -5.88 3.67 48.17
N LEU A 303 -5.15 3.07 49.12
CA LEU A 303 -5.18 1.64 49.38
C LEU A 303 -6.56 1.16 49.85
N ALA A 304 -7.24 1.92 50.71
CA ALA A 304 -8.60 1.61 51.15
C ALA A 304 -9.60 1.65 49.98
N ASN A 305 -9.47 2.63 49.09
CA ASN A 305 -10.30 2.71 47.89
C ASN A 305 -10.02 1.57 46.89
N LEU A 306 -8.76 1.20 46.70
CA LEU A 306 -8.36 0.04 45.89
C LEU A 306 -8.96 -1.26 46.43
N ARG A 307 -8.94 -1.45 47.76
CA ARG A 307 -9.55 -2.62 48.42
C ARG A 307 -11.06 -2.68 48.17
N ARG A 308 -11.78 -1.56 48.37
CA ARG A 308 -13.23 -1.47 48.11
C ARG A 308 -13.59 -1.76 46.65
N VAL A 309 -12.78 -1.27 45.70
CA VAL A 309 -12.98 -1.53 44.27
C VAL A 309 -12.79 -3.02 43.95
N GLN A 310 -11.78 -3.64 44.56
CA GLN A 310 -11.52 -5.07 44.37
C GLN A 310 -12.61 -5.96 44.98
N GLU A 311 -13.12 -5.61 46.16
CA GLU A 311 -14.25 -6.29 46.80
C GLU A 311 -15.52 -6.22 45.94
N ARG A 312 -15.86 -5.04 45.40
CA ARG A 312 -16.98 -4.89 44.46
C ARG A 312 -16.79 -5.69 43.18
N LYS A 313 -15.58 -5.72 42.64
CA LYS A 313 -15.26 -6.54 41.46
C LYS A 313 -15.49 -8.02 41.75
N ASN A 314 -15.07 -8.51 42.91
CA ASN A 314 -15.26 -9.90 43.32
C ASN A 314 -16.75 -10.23 43.52
N GLN A 315 -17.53 -9.31 44.10
CA GLN A 315 -18.99 -9.47 44.24
C GLN A 315 -19.69 -9.59 42.89
N LEU A 316 -19.38 -8.70 41.93
CA LEU A 316 -19.93 -8.78 40.57
C LEU A 316 -19.57 -10.09 39.87
N ILE A 317 -18.34 -10.59 40.08
CA ILE A 317 -17.93 -11.89 39.54
C ILE A 317 -18.76 -13.02 40.14
N GLU A 318 -18.98 -13.03 41.45
CA GLU A 318 -19.81 -14.04 42.10
C GLU A 318 -21.29 -13.94 41.71
N GLU A 319 -21.84 -12.73 41.55
CA GLU A 319 -23.19 -12.50 41.02
C GLU A 319 -23.33 -13.05 39.59
N THR A 320 -22.34 -12.80 38.71
CA THR A 320 -22.35 -13.35 37.34
C THR A 320 -22.27 -14.88 37.33
N LYS A 321 -21.43 -15.48 38.20
CA LYS A 321 -21.37 -16.95 38.33
C LYS A 321 -22.65 -17.55 38.90
N ALA A 322 -23.35 -16.85 39.78
CA ALA A 322 -24.62 -17.31 40.34
C ALA A 322 -25.74 -17.28 39.28
N GLN A 323 -25.75 -16.26 38.41
CA GLN A 323 -26.67 -16.17 37.27
C GLN A 323 -26.43 -17.27 36.21
N GLU A 324 -25.20 -17.75 36.07
CA GLU A 324 -24.86 -18.85 35.16
C GLU A 324 -25.17 -20.27 35.71
N ARG A 325 -25.50 -20.38 37.01
CA ARG A 325 -25.79 -21.68 37.68
C ARG A 325 -27.28 -21.99 37.83
N ILE A 326 -28.17 -21.10 37.38
CA ILE A 326 -29.64 -21.25 37.41
C ILE A 326 -30.14 -21.56 36.00
#